data_AF-A0A1K1PN22-F1
#
_entry.id   AF-A0A1K1PN22-F1
#
_cell.length_a   1.000
_cell.length_b   1.000
_cell.length_c   1.000
_cell.angle_alpha   90.00
_cell.angle_beta   90.00
_cell.angle_gamma   90.00
#
_symmetry.space_group_name_H-M   'P 1'
#
loop_
_entity.id
_entity.type
_entity.pdbx_description
1 polymer ?
#
loop_
_entity_poly.entity_id
_entity_poly.type
_entity_poly.pdbx_seq_one_letter_code
_entity_poly.pdbx_strand_id
1 'polypeptide(L)' 'MDYYVNKNTHEVHQSDCSWLPAPENREYLGSHSSCKEAVKKAQKDYENADGCKHCSEECNTK' A
#
# COMPACT_ATOMS: atom_id res chain seq x y z
N MET A 1 7.05 9.19 -3.24
CA MET A 1 6.61 8.10 -4.14
C MET A 1 5.13 7.94 -3.96
N ASP A 2 4.39 7.64 -5.01
CA ASP A 2 2.93 7.49 -4.93
C ASP A 2 2.56 6.10 -4.44
N TYR A 3 1.66 6.04 -3.46
CA TYR A 3 1.23 4.78 -2.85
C TYR A 3 -0.25 4.52 -3.03
N TYR A 4 -0.58 3.24 -3.09
CA TYR A 4 -1.95 2.74 -3.23
C TYR A 4 -2.19 1.59 -2.25
N VAL A 5 -3.39 1.49 -1.68
CA VAL A 5 -3.82 0.29 -0.94
C VAL A 5 -4.72 -0.56 -1.82
N ASN A 6 -4.53 -1.88 -1.80
CA ASN A 6 -5.47 -2.83 -2.36
C ASN A 6 -6.70 -2.95 -1.45
N LYS A 7 -7.89 -2.65 -1.95
CA LYS A 7 -9.15 -2.71 -1.18
C LYS A 7 -9.55 -4.13 -0.77
N ASN A 8 -9.00 -5.15 -1.42
CA ASN A 8 -9.32 -6.56 -1.14
C ASN A 8 -8.29 -7.22 -0.20
N THR A 9 -7.00 -6.94 -0.36
CA THR A 9 -5.92 -7.55 0.45
C THR A 9 -5.38 -6.64 1.55
N HIS A 10 -5.70 -5.35 1.46
CA HIS A 10 -5.17 -4.27 2.30
C HIS A 10 -3.63 -4.14 2.22
N GLU A 11 -3.02 -4.66 1.16
CA GLU A 11 -1.61 -4.46 0.89
C GLU A 11 -1.35 -3.08 0.30
N VAL A 12 -0.29 -2.43 0.77
CA VAL A 12 0.17 -1.13 0.30
C VAL A 12 1.25 -1.32 -0.76
N HIS A 13 1.03 -0.73 -1.91
CA HIS A 13 1.88 -0.81 -3.09
C HIS A 13 2.40 0.56 -3.49
N GLN A 14 3.58 0.59 -4.09
CA GLN A 14 4.08 1.75 -4.83
C GLN A 14 3.44 1.81 -6.23
N SER A 15 3.37 3.00 -6.81
CA SER A 15 2.85 3.25 -8.17
C SER A 15 3.53 2.45 -9.27
N ASP A 16 4.78 2.05 -9.07
CA ASP A 16 5.62 1.30 -10.02
C ASP A 16 5.65 -0.21 -9.75
N CYS A 17 4.85 -0.70 -8.80
CA CYS A 17 4.79 -2.13 -8.49
C CYS A 17 4.27 -2.94 -9.67
N SER A 18 5.01 -3.99 -10.08
CA SER A 18 4.56 -4.93 -11.12
C SER A 18 3.28 -5.69 -10.75
N TRP A 19 2.94 -5.73 -9.46
CA TRP A 19 1.75 -6.39 -8.90
C TRP A 19 0.71 -5.37 -8.42
N LEU A 20 0.75 -4.15 -8.95
CA LEU A 20 -0.19 -3.10 -8.57
C LEU A 20 -1.64 -3.55 -8.91
N PRO A 21 -2.60 -3.43 -7.97
CA PRO A 21 -3.96 -3.87 -8.20
C PRO A 21 -4.63 -3.06 -9.32
N ALA A 22 -5.69 -3.64 -9.91
CA ALA A 22 -6.52 -2.96 -10.89
C ALA A 22 -7.10 -1.65 -10.30
N PRO A 23 -7.31 -0.59 -11.11
CA PRO A 23 -7.78 0.72 -10.64
C PRO A 23 -9.02 0.68 -9.74
N GLU A 24 -9.96 -0.22 -10.01
CA GLU A 24 -11.17 -0.44 -9.22
C GLU A 24 -10.88 -1.00 -7.82
N ASN A 25 -9.85 -1.83 -7.71
CA ASN A 25 -9.42 -2.56 -6.51
C ASN A 25 -8.34 -1.82 -5.72
N ARG A 26 -7.95 -0.61 -6.13
CA ARG A 26 -6.97 0.20 -5.40
C ARG A 26 -7.51 1.56 -5.00
N GLU A 27 -6.95 2.10 -3.94
CA GLU A 27 -7.21 3.46 -3.48
C GLU A 27 -5.90 4.22 -3.35
N TYR A 28 -5.87 5.47 -3.78
CA TYR A 28 -4.69 6.31 -3.71
C TYR A 28 -4.49 6.84 -2.28
N LEU A 29 -3.34 6.54 -1.68
CA LEU A 29 -3.00 6.94 -0.32
C LEU A 29 -2.30 8.30 -0.25
N GLY A 30 -1.88 8.84 -1.40
CA GLY A 30 -1.03 10.03 -1.47
C GLY A 30 0.41 9.71 -1.82
N SER A 31 1.19 10.78 -1.99
CA SER A 31 2.64 10.68 -2.14
C SER A 31 3.29 10.72 -0.77
N HIS A 32 4.05 9.67 -0.45
CA HIS A 32 4.75 9.52 0.83
C HIS A 32 6.24 9.34 0.62
N SER A 33 7.02 9.60 1.66
CA SER A 33 8.47 9.41 1.62
C SER A 33 8.88 7.94 1.82
N SER A 34 8.02 7.15 2.46
CA SER A 34 8.25 5.75 2.78
C SER A 34 6.96 4.95 2.83
N CYS A 35 7.08 3.61 2.72
CA CYS A 35 5.94 2.72 2.87
C CYS A 35 5.32 2.76 4.27
N LYS A 36 6.06 3.18 5.31
CA LYS A 36 5.56 3.26 6.70
C LYS A 36 4.49 4.32 6.85
N GLU A 37 4.70 5.48 6.22
CA GLU A 37 3.72 6.57 6.21
C GLU A 37 2.47 6.16 5.42
N ALA A 38 2.66 5.49 4.28
CA ALA A 38 1.58 4.99 3.46
C ALA A 38 0.75 3.91 4.18
N VAL A 39 1.40 2.92 4.81
CA VAL A 39 0.74 1.90 5.65
C VAL A 39 -0.02 2.55 6.80
N LYS A 40 0.57 3.50 7.52
CA LYS A 40 -0.12 4.23 8.59
C LYS A 40 -1.34 5.00 8.08
N LYS A 41 -1.28 5.53 6.86
CA LYS A 41 -2.42 6.18 6.20
C LYS A 41 -3.50 5.17 5.84
N ALA A 42 -3.13 4.02 5.26
CA ALA A 42 -4.06 2.93 4.93
C ALA A 42 -4.72 2.34 6.19
N GLN A 43 -3.99 2.22 7.29
CA GLN A 43 -4.48 1.69 8.57
C GLN A 43 -5.60 2.52 9.21
N LYS A 44 -5.84 3.75 8.73
CA LYS A 44 -6.99 4.54 9.17
C LYS A 44 -8.32 3.96 8.70
N ASP A 45 -8.31 3.33 7.53
CA ASP A 45 -9.50 2.78 6.88
C ASP A 45 -9.45 1.24 6.85
N TYR A 46 -8.25 0.65 6.93
CA TYR A 46 -7.97 -0.78 6.86
C TYR A 46 -7.01 -1.20 7.98
N GLU A 47 -7.53 -1.53 9.17
CA GLU A 47 -6.70 -1.78 10.38
C GLU A 47 -5.58 -2.82 10.18
N ASN A 48 -5.80 -3.81 9.33
CA ASN A 48 -4.84 -4.87 8.99
C ASN A 48 -4.00 -4.56 7.73
N ALA A 49 -3.93 -3.30 7.29
CA ALA A 49 -3.10 -2.92 6.17
C ALA A 49 -1.61 -3.11 6.46
N ASP A 50 -0.88 -3.57 5.45
CA ASP A 50 0.54 -3.93 5.53
C ASP A 50 1.23 -3.68 4.19
N GLY A 51 2.56 -3.65 4.15
CA GLY A 51 3.31 -3.44 2.91
C GLY A 51 3.22 -4.64 1.96
N CYS A 52 3.18 -4.39 0.65
CA CYS A 52 3.37 -5.44 -0.35
C CYS A 52 4.81 -5.98 -0.29
N LYS A 53 4.97 -7.30 -0.23
CA LYS A 53 6.25 -8.01 -0.22
C LYS A 53 7.17 -7.83 -1.45
N HIS A 54 6.75 -7.08 -2.47
CA HIS A 54 7.54 -6.89 -3.70
C HIS A 54 7.99 -5.44 -3.93
N CYS A 55 7.22 -4.47 -3.44
CA CYS A 55 7.55 -3.04 -3.59
C CYS A 55 7.56 -2.30 -2.26
N SER A 56 7.28 -2.96 -1.15
CA SER A 56 7.21 -2.37 0.19
C SER A 56 7.62 -3.41 1.23
N GLU A 57 8.67 -4.19 0.91
CA GLU A 57 9.24 -5.24 1.76
C GLU A 57 9.59 -4.76 3.16
N GLU A 58 10.13 -3.55 3.29
CA GLU A 58 10.46 -2.94 4.59
C GLU A 58 9.24 -2.74 5.51
N CYS A 59 8.04 -2.76 4.94
CA CYS A 59 6.79 -2.59 5.64
C CYS A 59 5.90 -3.84 5.56
N ASN A 60 6.39 -4.96 5.02
CA ASN A 60 5.69 -6.24 5.05
C ASN A 60 6.07 -6.93 6.37
N THR A 61 5.20 -6.80 7.38
CA THR A 61 5.50 -7.24 8.77
C THR A 61 4.64 -8.40 9.24
N LYS A 62 3.78 -8.92 8.36
CA LYS A 62 2.95 -10.11 8.59
C LYS A 62 3.74 -11.41 8.60
#